data_AF-A0A1M6SLI7-F1
#
_entry.id   AF-A0A1M6SLI7-F1
#
_cell.length_a   1.000
_cell.length_b   1.000
_cell.length_c   1.000
_cell.angle_alpha   90.00
_cell.angle_beta   90.00
_cell.angle_gamma   90.00
#
_symmetry.space_group_name_H-M   'P 1'
#
loop_
_entity.id
_entity.type
_entity.pdbx_description
1 polymer ?
#
loop_
_entity_poly.entity_id
_entity_poly.type
_entity_poly.pdbx_seq_one_letter_code
_entity_poly.pdbx_strand_id
1 'polypeptide(L)'
;MRKNKKMLAGIMAGVLMAGTGFGMLGAQAQAADKNVQNGQPCPPPMMKGHRGGQPPMMRMSADDMAKQINKTFGVSEKEVKAAIEEKKDFRDIGQAAMLAKISGKSFADVLSMKTEAKQWPQVEQELGITREQIHVQMNELTAERMAEHGDVDKDTALKLMNNGYRPHDIGMAAKLAKLSGKDIQSVLDMKKINNRWGDVAQQLGVDQSQLRPERPMGDGPQGGPPAEMNEEVEK
;
A
#
# COMPACT_ATOMS: atom_id res chain seq x y z
N MET A 1 25.87 12.61 -44.76
CA MET A 1 26.75 11.43 -44.93
C MET A 1 26.51 10.47 -43.77
N ARG A 2 26.05 9.24 -44.05
CA ARG A 2 25.95 8.11 -43.10
C ARG A 2 27.22 7.26 -43.20
N LYS A 3 27.70 6.71 -42.07
CA LYS A 3 28.58 5.52 -41.88
C LYS A 3 29.04 5.52 -40.40
N ASN A 4 29.11 4.46 -39.60
CA ASN A 4 28.83 3.03 -39.74
C ASN A 4 28.72 2.40 -38.32
N LYS A 5 27.84 1.40 -38.18
CA LYS A 5 27.84 0.40 -37.09
C LYS A 5 29.05 -0.53 -37.22
N LYS A 6 29.60 -0.99 -36.09
CA LYS A 6 30.37 -2.24 -36.00
C LYS A 6 29.86 -3.07 -34.82
N MET A 7 29.45 -4.30 -35.12
CA MET A 7 29.17 -5.40 -34.19
C MET A 7 30.33 -6.40 -34.22
N LEU A 8 30.67 -6.98 -33.07
CA LEU A 8 31.45 -8.22 -32.86
C LEU A 8 31.04 -8.72 -31.46
N ALA A 9 30.35 -9.85 -31.23
CA ALA A 9 30.78 -11.26 -31.34
C ALA A 9 32.16 -11.46 -30.65
N GLY A 10 32.37 -12.24 -29.58
CA GLY A 10 31.67 -13.37 -28.96
C GLY A 10 32.72 -14.45 -28.70
N ILE A 11 32.96 -14.89 -27.46
CA ILE A 11 33.81 -16.07 -27.17
C ILE A 11 33.25 -16.85 -25.97
N MET A 12 32.88 -18.09 -26.25
CA MET A 12 32.63 -19.21 -25.35
C MET A 12 33.96 -19.88 -24.99
N ALA A 13 34.13 -20.33 -23.75
CA ALA A 13 35.07 -21.41 -23.41
C ALA A 13 34.57 -22.15 -22.16
N GLY A 14 34.05 -23.36 -22.38
CA GLY A 14 33.78 -24.33 -21.33
C GLY A 14 35.00 -25.22 -21.08
N VAL A 15 35.20 -25.60 -19.83
CA VAL A 15 36.13 -26.68 -19.43
C VAL A 15 35.34 -27.70 -18.62
N LEU A 16 35.21 -28.89 -19.17
CA LEU A 16 34.77 -30.11 -18.51
C LEU A 16 35.99 -30.78 -17.88
N MET A 17 35.91 -31.15 -16.61
CA MET A 17 36.70 -32.23 -16.03
C MET A 17 35.80 -33.10 -15.17
N ALA A 18 35.65 -34.35 -15.61
CA ALA A 18 35.03 -35.45 -14.87
C ALA A 18 36.05 -36.06 -13.91
N GLY A 19 35.65 -36.38 -12.68
CA GLY A 19 36.51 -37.04 -11.71
C GLY A 19 35.79 -37.29 -10.39
N THR A 20 35.39 -38.54 -10.19
CA THR A 20 34.53 -39.13 -9.16
C THR A 20 35.05 -39.05 -7.71
N GLY A 21 34.16 -38.71 -6.76
CA GLY A 21 34.35 -38.90 -5.31
C GLY A 21 33.09 -38.54 -4.52
N PHE A 22 32.37 -39.55 -4.02
CA PHE A 22 31.08 -39.48 -3.31
C PHE A 22 31.17 -38.78 -1.94
N GLY A 23 30.16 -37.96 -1.59
CA GLY A 23 30.01 -37.42 -0.23
C GLY A 23 28.92 -36.34 -0.05
N MET A 24 27.66 -36.71 -0.27
CA MET A 24 26.41 -36.15 0.29
C MET A 24 26.46 -34.77 0.99
N LEU A 25 26.19 -33.68 0.25
CA LEU A 25 25.57 -32.42 0.73
C LEU A 25 25.42 -31.44 -0.44
N GLY A 26 24.20 -31.28 -0.96
CA GLY A 26 23.95 -30.36 -2.08
C GLY A 26 22.59 -30.53 -2.76
N ALA A 27 21.52 -30.76 -2.01
CA ALA A 27 20.16 -30.81 -2.53
C ALA A 27 19.35 -29.62 -2.01
N GLN A 28 19.75 -28.39 -2.36
CA GLN A 28 18.95 -27.18 -2.17
C GLN A 28 19.53 -25.97 -2.95
N ALA A 29 19.80 -26.13 -4.25
CA ALA A 29 20.09 -24.97 -5.12
C ALA A 29 19.67 -25.15 -6.58
N GLN A 30 19.05 -26.28 -6.96
CA GLN A 30 18.60 -26.55 -8.33
C GLN A 30 17.14 -27.01 -8.32
N ALA A 31 16.24 -26.11 -7.93
CA ALA A 31 14.80 -26.25 -8.16
C ALA A 31 14.16 -24.93 -8.65
N ALA A 32 14.96 -24.00 -9.17
CA ALA A 32 14.47 -22.72 -9.68
C ALA A 32 14.60 -22.53 -11.20
N ASP A 33 15.26 -23.44 -11.94
CA ASP A 33 15.68 -23.14 -13.32
C ASP A 33 15.36 -24.22 -14.37
N LYS A 34 14.23 -24.92 -14.22
CA LYS A 34 13.72 -25.84 -15.26
C LYS A 34 12.25 -25.65 -15.64
N ASN A 35 11.63 -24.52 -15.32
CA ASN A 35 10.23 -24.25 -15.68
C ASN A 35 10.04 -23.08 -16.66
N VAL A 36 11.09 -22.61 -17.34
CA VAL A 36 11.00 -21.48 -18.30
C VAL A 36 10.95 -21.95 -19.76
N GLN A 37 10.98 -23.26 -20.06
CA GLN A 37 11.04 -23.75 -21.45
C GLN A 37 9.81 -24.45 -22.01
N ASN A 38 8.72 -24.59 -21.26
CA ASN A 38 7.43 -24.96 -21.85
C ASN A 38 6.41 -23.89 -21.45
N GLY A 39 5.88 -23.15 -22.43
CA GLY A 39 4.94 -22.04 -22.26
C GLY A 39 3.56 -22.45 -21.72
N GLN A 40 3.54 -23.05 -20.53
CA GLN A 40 2.33 -23.30 -19.76
C GLN A 40 2.08 -22.09 -18.85
N PRO A 41 0.94 -21.38 -19.01
CA PRO A 41 0.54 -20.36 -18.06
C PRO A 41 0.42 -20.99 -16.67
N CYS A 42 1.03 -20.36 -15.67
CA CYS A 42 0.79 -20.69 -14.27
C CYS A 42 -0.73 -20.74 -14.02
N PRO A 43 -1.30 -21.85 -13.50
CA PRO A 43 -2.70 -21.84 -13.11
C PRO A 43 -2.87 -20.84 -11.96
N PRO A 44 -3.88 -19.97 -11.99
CA PRO A 44 -4.13 -19.03 -10.90
C PRO A 44 -4.39 -19.80 -9.60
N PRO A 45 -3.98 -19.27 -8.43
CA PRO A 45 -4.24 -19.92 -7.16
C PRO A 45 -5.76 -20.08 -7.00
N MET A 46 -6.21 -21.34 -6.90
CA MET A 46 -7.60 -21.66 -6.62
C MET A 46 -7.97 -21.05 -5.27
N MET A 47 -8.72 -19.94 -5.30
CA MET A 47 -9.31 -19.37 -4.09
C MET A 47 -10.25 -20.40 -3.47
N LYS A 48 -9.85 -20.95 -2.32
CA LYS A 48 -10.75 -21.70 -1.45
C LYS A 48 -11.89 -20.76 -1.07
N GLY A 49 -13.10 -21.11 -1.49
CA GLY A 49 -14.25 -20.21 -1.52
C GLY A 49 -14.53 -19.53 -0.18
N HIS A 50 -14.58 -18.20 -0.21
CA HIS A 50 -15.26 -17.42 0.81
C HIS A 50 -16.76 -17.66 0.64
N ARG A 51 -17.31 -18.67 1.34
CA ARG A 51 -18.76 -18.80 1.51
C ARG A 51 -19.22 -17.73 2.50
N GLY A 52 -20.09 -16.85 2.01
CA GLY A 52 -21.13 -16.22 2.83
C GLY A 52 -20.65 -15.10 3.74
N GLY A 53 -20.53 -13.90 3.17
CA GLY A 53 -20.36 -12.67 3.92
C GLY A 53 -19.52 -11.70 3.12
N GLN A 54 -20.13 -10.98 2.17
CA GLN A 54 -19.58 -9.66 1.86
C GLN A 54 -19.54 -8.92 3.20
N PRO A 55 -18.38 -8.42 3.67
CA PRO A 55 -18.40 -7.48 4.78
C PRO A 55 -19.40 -6.38 4.37
N PRO A 56 -20.35 -5.99 5.24
CA PRO A 56 -21.25 -4.90 4.89
C PRO A 56 -20.35 -3.73 4.51
N MET A 57 -20.32 -3.38 3.23
CA MET A 57 -19.76 -2.10 2.84
C MET A 57 -20.61 -1.12 3.60
N MET A 58 -20.05 -0.46 4.63
CA MET A 58 -20.72 0.63 5.33
C MET A 58 -21.22 1.56 4.22
N ARG A 59 -22.52 1.49 3.91
CA ARG A 59 -23.12 2.37 2.93
C ARG A 59 -23.23 3.70 3.65
N MET A 60 -22.16 4.50 3.56
CA MET A 60 -22.23 5.89 3.99
C MET A 60 -23.38 6.54 3.23
N SER A 61 -24.20 7.31 3.95
CA SER A 61 -25.26 8.08 3.30
C SER A 61 -24.63 9.10 2.34
N ALA A 62 -25.41 9.58 1.36
CA ALA A 62 -24.96 10.66 0.48
C ALA A 62 -24.52 11.90 1.28
N ASP A 63 -25.22 12.17 2.39
CA ASP A 63 -24.90 13.26 3.32
C ASP A 63 -23.56 13.05 4.02
N ASP A 64 -23.27 11.84 4.51
CA ASP A 64 -22.00 11.55 5.19
C ASP A 64 -20.82 11.62 4.21
N MET A 65 -21.02 11.14 2.97
CA MET A 65 -20.02 11.27 1.92
C MET A 65 -19.76 12.72 1.54
N ALA A 66 -20.82 13.53 1.39
CA ALA A 66 -20.70 14.95 1.07
C ALA A 66 -19.94 15.70 2.17
N LYS A 67 -20.26 15.45 3.44
CA LYS A 67 -19.53 16.01 4.60
C LYS A 67 -18.07 15.60 4.60
N GLN A 68 -17.77 14.33 4.31
CA GLN A 68 -16.38 13.86 4.30
C GLN A 68 -15.56 14.47 3.15
N ILE A 69 -16.18 14.63 1.97
CA ILE A 69 -15.55 15.28 0.82
C ILE A 69 -15.37 16.78 1.09
N ASN A 70 -16.34 17.45 1.71
CA ASN A 70 -16.18 18.84 2.17
C ASN A 70 -15.04 18.96 3.19
N LYS A 71 -15.00 18.11 4.22
CA LYS A 71 -13.93 18.11 5.22
C LYS A 71 -12.55 17.94 4.58
N THR A 72 -12.44 17.05 3.60
CA THR A 72 -11.14 16.72 2.96
C THR A 72 -10.72 17.78 1.93
N PHE A 73 -11.64 18.21 1.07
CA PHE A 73 -11.32 19.01 -0.11
C PHE A 73 -11.84 20.45 -0.05
N GLY A 74 -12.64 20.81 0.96
CA GLY A 74 -13.23 22.14 1.10
C GLY A 74 -14.30 22.49 0.05
N VAL A 75 -14.79 21.51 -0.70
CA VAL A 75 -15.79 21.72 -1.77
C VAL A 75 -17.22 21.72 -1.21
N SER A 76 -18.17 22.28 -1.97
CA SER A 76 -19.57 22.41 -1.54
C SER A 76 -20.25 21.06 -1.27
N GLU A 77 -20.72 20.84 -0.04
CA GLU A 77 -21.51 19.64 0.32
C GLU A 77 -22.73 19.47 -0.58
N LYS A 78 -23.39 20.58 -0.95
CA LYS A 78 -24.59 20.56 -1.78
C LYS A 78 -24.28 20.04 -3.19
N GLU A 79 -23.18 20.50 -3.78
CA GLU A 79 -22.79 20.08 -5.13
C GLU A 79 -22.34 18.61 -5.15
N VAL A 80 -21.60 18.20 -4.12
CA VAL A 80 -21.17 16.80 -3.96
C VAL A 80 -22.38 15.89 -3.77
N LYS A 81 -23.34 16.28 -2.92
CA LYS A 81 -24.57 15.52 -2.69
C LYS A 81 -25.38 15.36 -3.99
N ALA A 82 -25.55 16.45 -4.75
CA ALA A 82 -26.24 16.39 -6.04
C ALA A 82 -25.54 15.41 -7.01
N ALA A 83 -24.20 15.44 -7.10
CA ALA A 83 -23.45 14.51 -7.93
C ALA A 83 -23.61 13.03 -7.49
N ILE A 84 -23.72 12.77 -6.18
CA ILE A 84 -23.99 11.43 -5.64
C ILE A 84 -25.41 10.98 -5.99
N GLU A 85 -26.41 11.86 -5.85
CA GLU A 85 -27.81 11.56 -6.16
C GLU A 85 -28.03 11.33 -7.66
N GLU A 86 -27.28 12.02 -8.51
CA GLU A 86 -27.17 11.78 -9.96
C GLU A 86 -26.47 10.47 -10.33
N LYS A 87 -26.04 9.67 -9.34
CA LYS A 87 -25.31 8.39 -9.51
C LYS A 87 -24.01 8.54 -10.30
N LYS A 88 -23.33 9.69 -10.20
CA LYS A 88 -21.98 9.82 -10.76
C LYS A 88 -21.01 8.89 -10.03
N ASP A 89 -19.98 8.44 -10.73
CA ASP A 89 -18.99 7.53 -10.16
C ASP A 89 -18.26 8.19 -8.98
N PHE A 90 -18.12 7.46 -7.88
CA PHE A 90 -17.50 8.00 -6.66
C PHE A 90 -16.04 8.39 -6.88
N ARG A 91 -15.30 7.66 -7.73
CA ARG A 91 -13.90 8.03 -8.05
C ARG A 91 -13.86 9.34 -8.82
N ASP A 92 -14.84 9.58 -9.68
CA ASP A 92 -14.95 10.84 -10.43
C ASP A 92 -15.27 12.03 -9.52
N ILE A 93 -16.16 11.83 -8.56
CA ILE A 93 -16.46 12.84 -7.54
C ILE A 93 -15.19 13.16 -6.72
N GLY A 94 -14.47 12.13 -6.27
CA GLY A 94 -13.22 12.32 -5.52
C GLY A 94 -12.14 13.05 -6.34
N GLN A 95 -11.94 12.65 -7.59
CA GLN A 95 -10.94 13.27 -8.46
C GLN A 95 -11.31 14.71 -8.81
N ALA A 96 -12.58 15.00 -9.10
CA ALA A 96 -13.06 16.35 -9.32
C ALA A 96 -12.85 17.25 -8.11
N ALA A 97 -13.15 16.76 -6.90
CA ALA A 97 -12.96 17.52 -5.66
C ALA A 97 -11.48 17.84 -5.40
N MET A 98 -10.60 16.88 -5.66
CA MET A 98 -9.16 17.10 -5.56
C MET A 98 -8.67 18.15 -6.56
N LEU A 99 -9.05 18.01 -7.84
CA LEU A 99 -8.63 18.94 -8.88
C LEU A 99 -9.20 20.34 -8.64
N ALA A 100 -10.44 20.45 -8.14
CA ALA A 100 -11.05 21.71 -7.72
C ALA A 100 -10.24 22.40 -6.62
N LYS A 101 -9.79 21.65 -5.59
CA LYS A 101 -8.93 22.17 -4.52
C LYS A 101 -7.60 22.70 -5.05
N ILE A 102 -6.98 22.00 -6.02
CA ILE A 102 -5.69 22.40 -6.59
C ILE A 102 -5.83 23.59 -7.55
N SER A 103 -6.84 23.58 -8.44
CA SER A 103 -7.03 24.65 -9.43
C SER A 103 -7.73 25.89 -8.88
N GLY A 104 -8.34 25.81 -7.69
CA GLY A 104 -9.20 26.87 -7.13
C GLY A 104 -10.51 27.09 -7.91
N LYS A 105 -10.90 26.13 -8.75
CA LYS A 105 -12.17 26.20 -9.52
C LYS A 105 -13.30 25.54 -8.71
N SER A 106 -14.55 25.80 -9.10
CA SER A 106 -15.67 25.13 -8.47
C SER A 106 -15.66 23.63 -8.77
N PHE A 107 -16.20 22.83 -7.84
CA PHE A 107 -16.31 21.38 -8.02
C PHE A 107 -17.20 21.04 -9.21
N ALA A 108 -18.33 21.75 -9.37
CA ALA A 108 -19.24 21.57 -10.50
C ALA A 108 -18.55 21.79 -11.85
N ASP A 109 -17.75 22.85 -11.98
CA ASP A 109 -17.02 23.14 -13.23
C ASP A 109 -16.06 22.00 -13.56
N VAL A 110 -15.22 21.60 -12.60
CA VAL A 110 -14.24 20.53 -12.82
C VAL A 110 -14.90 19.19 -13.11
N LEU A 111 -16.00 18.87 -12.42
CA LEU A 111 -16.77 17.65 -12.67
C LEU A 111 -17.40 17.64 -14.07
N SER A 112 -17.85 18.81 -14.56
CA SER A 112 -18.41 18.96 -15.91
C SER A 112 -17.37 18.91 -17.02
N MET A 113 -16.10 19.18 -16.72
CA MET A 113 -15.01 19.06 -17.70
C MET A 113 -14.79 17.60 -18.13
N LYS A 114 -15.14 16.62 -17.28
CA LYS A 114 -15.11 15.21 -17.65
C LYS A 114 -16.30 14.88 -18.56
N THR A 115 -16.00 14.52 -19.79
CA THR A 115 -16.99 14.04 -20.78
C THR A 115 -16.66 12.61 -21.18
N GLU A 116 -17.54 11.94 -21.94
CA GLU A 116 -17.29 10.56 -22.39
C GLU A 116 -15.98 10.42 -23.19
N ALA A 117 -15.61 11.46 -23.94
CA ALA A 117 -14.36 11.51 -24.71
C ALA A 117 -13.16 12.00 -23.90
N LYS A 118 -13.37 12.72 -22.78
CA LYS A 118 -12.30 13.37 -22.00
C LYS A 118 -12.08 12.67 -20.66
N GLN A 119 -10.89 12.11 -20.51
CA GLN A 119 -10.37 11.48 -19.30
C GLN A 119 -9.66 12.48 -18.38
N TRP A 120 -9.51 12.10 -17.11
CA TRP A 120 -8.88 12.94 -16.08
C TRP A 120 -7.51 13.51 -16.46
N PRO A 121 -6.58 12.79 -17.12
CA PRO A 121 -5.30 13.38 -17.51
C PRO A 121 -5.42 14.57 -18.46
N GLN A 122 -6.46 14.61 -19.30
CA GLN A 122 -6.71 15.75 -20.20
C GLN A 122 -7.34 16.92 -19.46
N VAL A 123 -8.21 16.65 -18.48
CA VAL A 123 -8.74 17.67 -17.56
C VAL A 123 -7.60 18.30 -16.75
N GLU A 124 -6.69 17.49 -16.22
CA GLU A 124 -5.48 17.94 -15.51
C GLU A 124 -4.64 18.87 -16.39
N GLN A 125 -4.39 18.49 -17.65
CA GLN A 125 -3.66 19.31 -18.62
C GLN A 125 -4.36 20.65 -18.91
N GLU A 126 -5.68 20.64 -19.10
CA GLU A 126 -6.47 21.84 -19.36
C GLU A 126 -6.54 22.78 -18.15
N LEU A 127 -6.46 22.24 -16.94
CA LEU A 127 -6.34 23.00 -15.70
C LEU A 127 -4.91 23.49 -15.41
N GLY A 128 -3.93 23.09 -16.23
CA GLY A 128 -2.51 23.38 -15.97
C GLY A 128 -1.97 22.69 -14.71
N ILE A 129 -2.64 21.64 -14.25
CA ILE A 129 -2.26 20.89 -13.04
C ILE A 129 -1.17 19.88 -13.41
N THR A 130 -0.06 19.97 -12.69
CA THR A 130 1.04 19.02 -12.80
C THR A 130 0.87 17.85 -11.84
N ARG A 131 1.50 16.71 -12.18
CA ARG A 131 1.57 15.55 -11.27
C ARG A 131 2.22 15.90 -9.93
N GLU A 132 3.16 16.85 -9.93
CA GLU A 132 3.84 17.31 -8.71
C GLU A 132 2.87 18.03 -7.77
N GLN A 133 2.03 18.94 -8.30
CA GLN A 133 1.00 19.61 -7.50
C GLN A 133 -0.01 18.62 -6.91
N ILE A 134 -0.41 17.62 -7.70
CA ILE A 134 -1.26 16.51 -7.22
C ILE A 134 -0.56 15.75 -6.09
N HIS A 135 0.71 15.44 -6.25
CA HIS A 135 1.48 14.70 -5.25
C HIS A 135 1.65 15.50 -3.95
N VAL A 136 2.03 16.77 -4.03
CA VAL A 136 2.14 17.68 -2.88
C VAL A 136 0.80 17.76 -2.14
N GLN A 137 -0.31 17.96 -2.85
CA GLN A 137 -1.62 18.04 -2.23
C GLN A 137 -2.03 16.72 -1.55
N MET A 138 -1.69 15.56 -2.13
CA MET A 138 -1.93 14.26 -1.48
C MET A 138 -1.09 14.10 -0.21
N ASN A 139 0.17 14.52 -0.24
CA ASN A 139 1.03 14.45 0.93
C ASN A 139 0.49 15.35 2.05
N GLU A 140 0.02 16.56 1.74
CA GLU A 140 -0.61 17.45 2.71
C GLU A 140 -1.86 16.82 3.35
N LEU A 141 -2.79 16.30 2.55
CA LEU A 141 -4.00 15.65 3.06
C LEU A 141 -3.69 14.40 3.89
N THR A 142 -2.65 13.66 3.48
CA THR A 142 -2.19 12.49 4.23
C THR A 142 -1.58 12.91 5.57
N ALA A 143 -0.77 13.97 5.59
CA ALA A 143 -0.16 14.49 6.81
C ALA A 143 -1.21 15.01 7.80
N GLU A 144 -2.23 15.73 7.30
CA GLU A 144 -3.37 16.17 8.11
C GLU A 144 -4.08 14.98 8.76
N ARG A 145 -4.40 13.93 7.98
CA ARG A 145 -5.04 12.73 8.53
C ARG A 145 -4.16 12.02 9.55
N MET A 146 -2.87 11.92 9.30
CA MET A 146 -1.94 11.31 10.26
C MET A 146 -1.89 12.11 11.58
N ALA A 147 -1.92 13.43 11.49
CA ALA A 147 -1.99 14.32 12.65
C ALA A 147 -3.31 14.17 13.42
N GLU A 148 -4.45 14.01 12.73
CA GLU A 148 -5.75 13.74 13.37
C GLU A 148 -5.73 12.44 14.20
N HIS A 149 -4.95 11.43 13.80
CA HIS A 149 -4.78 10.19 14.55
C HIS A 149 -3.81 10.31 15.74
N GLY A 150 -2.99 11.37 15.80
CA GLY A 150 -2.19 11.73 16.98
C GLY A 150 -0.87 10.98 17.16
N ASP A 151 -0.43 10.18 16.19
CA ASP A 151 0.85 9.47 16.26
C ASP A 151 2.04 10.31 15.78
N VAL A 152 1.80 11.28 14.89
CA VAL A 152 2.82 12.18 14.32
C VAL A 152 2.16 13.52 13.99
N ASP A 153 2.86 14.64 14.23
CA ASP A 153 2.35 15.95 13.84
C ASP A 153 2.41 16.15 12.31
N LYS A 154 1.62 17.11 11.80
CA LYS A 154 1.47 17.36 10.37
C LYS A 154 2.80 17.70 9.70
N ASP A 155 3.60 18.58 10.29
CA ASP A 155 4.82 19.09 9.67
C ASP A 155 5.90 18.01 9.58
N THR A 156 6.05 17.21 10.65
CA THR A 156 6.94 16.04 10.67
C THR A 156 6.52 15.01 9.62
N ALA A 157 5.22 14.67 9.55
CA ALA A 157 4.72 13.72 8.56
C ALA A 157 4.97 14.20 7.13
N LEU A 158 4.67 15.48 6.85
CA LEU A 158 4.85 16.08 5.53
C LEU A 158 6.33 16.11 5.13
N LYS A 159 7.23 16.49 6.04
CA LYS A 159 8.68 16.48 5.79
C LYS A 159 9.18 15.08 5.44
N LEU A 160 8.74 14.06 6.18
CA LEU A 160 9.15 12.68 5.92
C LEU A 160 8.60 12.17 4.57
N MET A 161 7.36 12.50 4.22
CA MET A 161 6.81 12.14 2.90
C MET A 161 7.54 12.81 1.74
N ASN A 162 7.89 14.09 1.89
CA ASN A 162 8.67 14.82 0.89
C ASN A 162 10.11 14.27 0.76
N ASN A 163 10.64 13.61 1.80
CA ASN A 163 11.90 12.88 1.76
C ASN A 163 11.77 11.46 1.16
N GLY A 164 10.58 11.08 0.67
CA GLY A 164 10.34 9.80 0.01
C GLY A 164 9.88 8.67 0.94
N TYR A 165 9.65 8.93 2.23
CA TYR A 165 9.10 7.92 3.12
C TYR A 165 7.61 7.69 2.85
N ARG A 166 7.18 6.43 2.93
CA ARG A 166 5.78 6.05 2.73
C ARG A 166 4.97 6.37 4.00
N PRO A 167 3.70 6.81 3.89
CA PRO A 167 2.86 7.10 5.06
C PRO A 167 2.76 5.95 6.07
N HIS A 168 2.65 4.71 5.57
CA HIS A 168 2.63 3.51 6.42
C HIS A 168 3.93 3.37 7.24
N ASP A 169 5.08 3.61 6.62
CA ASP A 169 6.37 3.47 7.28
C ASP A 169 6.60 4.59 8.30
N ILE A 170 6.16 5.81 7.99
CA ILE A 170 6.14 6.94 8.93
C ILE A 170 5.26 6.60 10.14
N GLY A 171 4.05 6.09 9.93
CA GLY A 171 3.13 5.73 11.03
C GLY A 171 3.69 4.63 11.94
N MET A 172 4.30 3.59 11.36
CA MET A 172 4.94 2.52 12.13
C MET A 172 6.15 3.03 12.92
N ALA A 173 6.99 3.86 12.30
CA ALA A 173 8.13 4.46 12.97
C ALA A 173 7.70 5.41 14.09
N ALA A 174 6.68 6.23 13.87
CA ALA A 174 6.12 7.13 14.87
C ALA A 174 5.59 6.38 16.09
N LYS A 175 4.85 5.28 15.87
CA LYS A 175 4.36 4.41 16.94
C LYS A 175 5.50 3.80 17.75
N LEU A 176 6.51 3.25 17.08
CA LEU A 176 7.68 2.66 17.73
C LEU A 176 8.55 3.69 18.45
N ALA A 177 8.72 4.88 17.88
CA ALA A 177 9.42 6.01 18.50
C ALA A 177 8.76 6.38 19.84
N LYS A 178 7.43 6.51 19.84
CA LYS A 178 6.64 6.78 21.06
C LYS A 178 6.78 5.68 22.12
N LEU A 179 6.76 4.40 21.72
CA LEU A 179 6.87 3.26 22.64
C LEU A 179 8.30 3.04 23.17
N SER A 180 9.32 3.37 22.39
CA SER A 180 10.73 3.15 22.74
C SER A 180 11.45 4.39 23.28
N GLY A 181 10.82 5.56 23.22
CA GLY A 181 11.43 6.84 23.59
C GLY A 181 12.52 7.32 22.63
N LYS A 182 12.57 6.79 21.40
CA LYS A 182 13.50 7.21 20.34
C LYS A 182 12.89 8.26 19.42
N ASP A 183 13.72 8.92 18.63
CA ASP A 183 13.24 9.78 17.55
C ASP A 183 12.78 8.95 16.33
N ILE A 184 11.81 9.50 15.59
CA ILE A 184 11.18 8.83 14.44
C ILE A 184 12.21 8.50 13.35
N GLN A 185 13.17 9.39 13.11
CA GLN A 185 14.17 9.21 12.06
C GLN A 185 15.10 8.03 12.39
N SER A 186 15.60 7.93 13.62
CA SER A 186 16.40 6.78 14.07
C SER A 186 15.64 5.46 13.90
N VAL A 187 14.33 5.44 14.18
CA VAL A 187 13.51 4.24 13.99
C VAL A 187 13.33 3.92 12.50
N LEU A 188 13.14 4.92 11.64
CA LEU A 188 13.12 4.75 10.19
C LEU A 188 14.45 4.19 9.67
N ASP A 189 15.58 4.66 10.19
CA ASP A 189 16.93 4.21 9.78
C ASP A 189 17.21 2.74 10.19
N MET A 190 16.51 2.22 11.20
CA MET A 190 16.55 0.81 11.56
C MET A 190 15.81 -0.09 10.54
N LYS A 191 14.91 0.47 9.73
CA LYS A 191 14.19 -0.28 8.70
C LYS A 191 15.09 -0.54 7.49
N LYS A 192 15.36 -1.82 7.22
CA LYS A 192 16.19 -2.31 6.11
C LYS A 192 15.37 -3.14 5.13
N ILE A 193 15.95 -3.45 3.97
CA ILE A 193 15.27 -4.29 2.96
C ILE A 193 15.01 -5.72 3.44
N ASN A 194 15.85 -6.23 4.35
CA ASN A 194 15.83 -7.60 4.83
C ASN A 194 15.17 -7.77 6.22
N ASN A 195 14.53 -6.73 6.75
CA ASN A 195 13.79 -6.83 8.02
C ASN A 195 12.34 -6.33 7.88
N ARG A 196 11.52 -6.68 8.86
CA ARG A 196 10.13 -6.25 9.03
C ARG A 196 10.03 -5.28 10.20
N TRP A 197 8.91 -4.56 10.27
CA TRP A 197 8.63 -3.66 11.40
C TRP A 197 8.59 -4.39 12.75
N GLY A 198 8.20 -5.67 12.78
CA GLY A 198 8.28 -6.49 13.98
C GLY A 198 9.72 -6.73 14.46
N ASP A 199 10.67 -6.90 13.55
CA ASP A 199 12.08 -7.07 13.89
C ASP A 199 12.66 -5.78 14.48
N VAL A 200 12.27 -4.63 13.93
CA VAL A 200 12.62 -3.31 14.47
C VAL A 200 12.03 -3.14 15.87
N ALA A 201 10.77 -3.51 16.09
CA ALA A 201 10.14 -3.49 17.42
C ALA A 201 10.93 -4.33 18.43
N GLN A 202 11.29 -5.56 18.05
CA GLN A 202 12.06 -6.45 18.91
C GLN A 202 13.44 -5.87 19.26
N GLN A 203 14.14 -5.25 18.30
CA GLN A 203 15.41 -4.54 18.56
C GLN A 203 15.25 -3.36 19.51
N LEU A 204 14.07 -2.74 19.54
CA LEU A 204 13.72 -1.64 20.43
C LEU A 204 13.16 -2.11 21.78
N GLY A 205 13.01 -3.42 22.00
CA GLY A 205 12.37 -3.97 23.20
C GLY A 205 10.87 -3.70 23.28
N VAL A 206 10.22 -3.40 22.14
CA VAL A 206 8.78 -3.15 22.04
C VAL A 206 8.05 -4.43 21.64
N ASP A 207 6.96 -4.76 22.33
CA ASP A 207 6.12 -5.90 21.97
C ASP A 207 5.45 -5.67 20.60
N GLN A 208 5.65 -6.63 19.68
CA GLN A 208 5.06 -6.61 18.35
C GLN A 208 3.53 -6.59 18.37
N SER A 209 2.89 -7.08 19.43
CA SER A 209 1.44 -7.03 19.59
C SER A 209 0.92 -5.59 19.54
N GLN A 210 1.71 -4.64 20.06
CA GLN A 210 1.40 -3.21 20.07
C GLN A 210 1.45 -2.59 18.68
N LEU A 211 2.00 -3.25 17.67
CA LEU A 211 2.02 -2.75 16.29
C LEU A 211 0.76 -3.05 15.50
N ARG A 212 -0.06 -4.01 15.94
CA ARG A 212 -1.32 -4.30 15.26
C ARG A 212 -2.30 -3.16 15.50
N PRO A 213 -3.09 -2.75 14.49
CA PRO A 213 -4.26 -1.95 14.75
C PRO A 213 -5.19 -2.75 15.66
N GLU A 214 -5.68 -2.14 16.74
CA GLU A 214 -6.80 -2.70 17.50
C GLU A 214 -7.96 -2.87 16.54
N ARG A 215 -8.18 -4.10 16.08
CA ARG A 215 -9.46 -4.44 15.47
C ARG A 215 -10.40 -4.67 16.63
N PRO A 216 -11.61 -4.10 16.67
CA PRO A 216 -12.65 -4.62 17.54
C PRO A 216 -12.88 -6.06 17.11
N MET A 217 -12.24 -6.99 17.83
CA MET A 217 -12.45 -8.41 17.69
C MET A 217 -13.83 -8.66 18.29
N GLY A 218 -14.84 -8.87 17.44
CA GLY A 218 -16.06 -9.51 17.91
C GLY A 218 -15.70 -10.84 18.54
N ASP A 219 -16.16 -11.06 19.76
CA ASP A 219 -15.97 -12.27 20.56
C ASP A 219 -16.45 -13.51 19.77
N GLY A 220 -15.55 -14.08 18.99
CA GLY A 220 -15.68 -15.44 18.46
C GLY A 220 -14.99 -16.40 19.42
N PRO A 221 -15.62 -17.51 19.83
CA PRO A 221 -15.11 -18.36 20.89
C PRO A 221 -13.81 -19.05 20.45
N GLN A 222 -12.66 -18.55 20.91
CA GLN A 222 -11.41 -19.31 20.90
C GLN A 222 -11.36 -20.19 22.15
N GLY A 223 -12.14 -21.26 22.12
CA GLY A 223 -11.99 -22.41 23.00
C GLY A 223 -11.71 -23.63 22.14
N GLY A 224 -10.45 -23.83 21.75
CA GLY A 224 -10.00 -25.16 21.31
C GLY A 224 -9.88 -26.05 22.54
N PRO A 225 -10.28 -27.34 22.48
CA PRO A 225 -10.21 -28.21 23.65
C PRO A 225 -8.76 -28.41 24.12
N PRO A 226 -8.51 -28.60 25.43
CA PRO A 226 -7.19 -28.88 25.95
C PRO A 226 -6.63 -30.16 25.32
N ALA A 227 -5.31 -30.18 25.11
CA ALA A 227 -4.60 -31.38 24.66
C ALA A 227 -4.80 -32.52 25.67
N GLU A 228 -5.54 -33.55 25.27
CA GLU A 228 -5.58 -34.81 26.01
C GLU A 228 -4.17 -35.42 26.00
N MET A 229 -3.64 -35.58 27.21
CA MET A 229 -2.42 -36.31 27.49
C MET A 229 -2.69 -37.79 27.21
N ASN A 230 -1.92 -38.38 26.29
CA ASN A 230 -1.86 -39.82 26.15
C ASN A 230 -1.17 -40.39 27.39
N GLU A 231 -1.95 -40.92 28.32
CA GLU A 231 -1.44 -41.74 29.40
C GLU A 231 -1.53 -43.21 28.98
N GLU A 232 -0.38 -43.85 29.06
CA GLU A 232 -0.11 -45.25 28.78
C GLU A 232 -1.05 -46.16 29.58
N VAL A 233 -1.63 -47.17 28.94
CA VAL A 233 -2.08 -48.36 29.67
C VAL A 233 -1.16 -49.51 29.28
N GLU A 234 -0.15 -49.69 30.13
CA GLU A 234 0.66 -50.89 30.24
C GLU A 234 -0.15 -51.97 31.00
N LYS A 235 -0.23 -53.16 30.39
CA LYS A 235 -0.64 -54.48 30.93
C LYS A 235 -2.12 -54.79 31.14
#